data_AF-A0AAV0B1R2-F1
#
_entry.id   AF-A0AAV0B1R2-F1
#
_cell.length_a   1.000
_cell.length_b   1.000
_cell.length_c   1.000
_cell.angle_alpha   90.00
_cell.angle_beta   90.00
_cell.angle_gamma   90.00
#
_symmetry.space_group_name_H-M   'P 1'
#
loop_
_entity.id
_entity.type
_entity.pdbx_description
1 polymer ?
#
loop_
_entity_poly.entity_id
_entity_poly.type
_entity_poly.pdbx_seq_one_letter_code
_entity_poly.pdbx_strand_id
1 'polypeptide(L)'
;NRIRFILFSSCWNIVFIPLILVASLRATNSFIASATLNLALSAITWIFWLSAAASWTHALGGTLHCGDIFLMGQTINISIPYCEALVTVQAFSWMIWITLTGALACVAARFSQAAQQDTGSGPMRESQASQI
;
A
#
# COMPACT_ATOMS: atom_id res chain seq x y z
N ASN A 1 6.86 -14.43 -13.95
CA ASN A 1 7.57 -13.18 -14.35
C ASN A 1 7.36 -12.09 -13.31
N ARG A 2 8.39 -11.80 -12.49
CA ARG A 2 8.32 -10.88 -11.33
C ARG A 2 8.04 -9.43 -11.74
N ILE A 3 8.69 -8.96 -12.82
CA ILE A 3 8.51 -7.60 -13.36
C ILE A 3 7.05 -7.34 -13.78
N ARG A 4 6.37 -8.35 -14.36
CA ARG A 4 4.95 -8.23 -14.74
C ARG A 4 4.03 -8.04 -13.52
N PHE A 5 4.40 -8.61 -12.38
CA PHE A 5 3.65 -8.45 -11.13
C PHE A 5 3.82 -7.05 -10.53
N ILE A 6 5.03 -6.49 -10.58
CA ILE A 6 5.29 -5.10 -10.15
C ILE A 6 4.54 -4.12 -11.06
N LEU A 7 4.55 -4.33 -12.38
CA LEU A 7 3.78 -3.53 -13.33
C LEU A 7 2.27 -3.61 -13.07
N PHE A 8 1.76 -4.82 -12.78
CA PHE A 8 0.37 -5.02 -12.39
C PHE A 8 0.04 -4.24 -11.12
N SER A 9 0.87 -4.33 -10.07
CA SER A 9 0.67 -3.61 -8.81
C SER A 9 0.72 -2.09 -8.99
N SER A 10 1.59 -1.60 -9.89
CA SER A 10 1.68 -0.17 -10.23
C SER A 10 0.42 0.31 -10.98
N CYS A 11 -0.04 -0.46 -11.97
CA CYS A 11 -1.29 -0.19 -12.69
C CYS A 11 -2.51 -0.25 -11.77
N TRP A 12 -2.55 -1.22 -10.86
CA TRP A 12 -3.57 -1.34 -9.82
C TRP A 12 -3.63 -0.05 -8.97
N ASN A 13 -2.49 0.45 -8.51
CA ASN A 13 -2.45 1.68 -7.72
C ASN A 13 -2.96 2.90 -8.50
N ILE A 14 -2.56 3.03 -9.76
CA ILE A 14 -2.99 4.14 -10.65
C ILE A 14 -4.51 4.13 -10.86
N VAL A 15 -5.14 2.95 -10.94
CA VAL A 15 -6.59 2.85 -11.16
C VAL A 15 -7.36 3.04 -9.84
N PHE A 16 -6.91 2.40 -8.76
CA PHE A 16 -7.69 2.34 -7.53
C PHE A 16 -7.56 3.59 -6.64
N ILE A 17 -6.42 4.29 -6.62
CA ILE A 17 -6.28 5.56 -5.88
C ILE A 17 -7.31 6.62 -6.33
N PRO A 18 -7.42 6.98 -7.62
CA PRO A 18 -8.41 7.98 -8.06
C PRO A 18 -9.83 7.45 -7.93
N LEU A 19 -10.06 6.15 -8.15
CA LEU A 19 -11.37 5.54 -7.98
C LEU A 19 -11.87 5.66 -6.53
N ILE A 20 -11.00 5.39 -5.56
CA ILE A 20 -11.28 5.57 -4.14
C ILE A 20 -11.59 7.04 -3.82
N LEU A 21 -10.81 7.97 -4.37
CA LEU A 21 -10.99 9.40 -4.13
C LEU A 21 -12.35 9.89 -4.68
N VAL A 22 -12.68 9.50 -5.92
CA VAL A 22 -13.97 9.82 -6.55
C VAL A 22 -15.14 9.16 -5.80
N ALA A 23 -15.01 7.88 -5.41
CA ALA A 23 -16.04 7.18 -4.65
C ALA A 23 -16.30 7.86 -3.30
N SER A 24 -15.24 8.28 -2.61
CA SER A 24 -15.31 8.97 -1.32
C SER A 24 -15.94 10.37 -1.44
N LEU A 25 -15.70 11.07 -2.54
CA LEU A 25 -16.32 12.37 -2.83
C LEU A 25 -17.81 12.24 -3.20
N ARG A 26 -18.22 11.14 -3.83
CA ARG A 26 -19.61 10.89 -4.25
C ARG A 26 -20.49 10.36 -3.14
N ALA A 27 -19.93 9.61 -2.19
CA ALA A 27 -20.69 8.90 -1.15
C ALA A 27 -20.97 9.74 0.11
N THR A 28 -21.19 11.06 -0.03
CA THR A 28 -21.48 11.98 1.08
C THR A 28 -22.72 11.56 1.90
N ASN A 29 -23.63 10.79 1.30
CA ASN A 29 -24.90 10.38 1.92
C ASN A 29 -24.83 9.05 2.71
N SER A 30 -23.71 8.32 2.69
CA SER A 30 -23.57 7.05 3.43
C SER A 30 -22.11 6.82 3.85
N PHE A 31 -21.71 7.55 4.90
CA PHE A 31 -20.35 7.56 5.46
C PHE A 31 -19.79 6.15 5.73
N ILE A 32 -20.60 5.25 6.28
CA ILE A 32 -20.18 3.90 6.68
C ILE A 32 -19.88 3.02 5.45
N ALA A 33 -20.72 3.06 4.42
CA ALA A 33 -20.53 2.26 3.21
C ALA A 33 -19.25 2.68 2.45
N SER A 34 -18.96 3.99 2.42
CA SER A 34 -17.75 4.51 1.77
C SER A 34 -16.47 4.21 2.56
N ALA A 35 -16.53 4.28 3.88
CA ALA A 35 -15.36 4.05 4.74
C ALA A 35 -14.91 2.58 4.71
N THR A 36 -15.85 1.64 4.75
CA THR A 36 -15.56 0.21 4.65
C THR A 36 -14.95 -0.16 3.30
N LEU A 37 -15.46 0.40 2.20
CA LEU A 37 -14.91 0.17 0.87
C LEU A 37 -13.49 0.73 0.74
N ASN A 38 -13.24 1.92 1.29
CA ASN A 38 -11.91 2.52 1.32
C ASN A 38 -10.91 1.67 2.14
N LEU A 39 -11.33 1.16 3.30
CA LEU A 39 -10.49 0.28 4.13
C LEU A 39 -10.20 -1.06 3.44
N ALA A 40 -11.20 -1.68 2.80
CA ALA A 40 -11.02 -2.93 2.08
C ALA A 40 -10.06 -2.79 0.89
N LEU A 41 -10.25 -1.75 0.07
CA LEU A 41 -9.39 -1.51 -1.10
C LEU A 41 -7.96 -1.12 -0.72
N SER A 42 -7.78 -0.34 0.35
CA SER A 42 -6.45 -0.02 0.86
C SER A 42 -5.73 -1.26 1.44
N ALA A 43 -6.45 -2.14 2.14
CA ALA A 43 -5.90 -3.40 2.64
C ALA A 43 -5.47 -4.34 1.50
N ILE A 44 -6.28 -4.48 0.45
CA ILE A 44 -5.93 -5.29 -0.73
C ILE A 44 -4.67 -4.73 -1.42
N THR A 45 -4.61 -3.40 -1.57
CA THR A 45 -3.46 -2.73 -2.18
C THR A 45 -2.18 -2.94 -1.35
N TRP A 46 -2.30 -2.92 -0.02
CA TRP A 46 -1.20 -3.23 0.89
C TRP A 46 -0.66 -4.66 0.70
N ILE A 47 -1.55 -5.67 0.56
CA ILE A 47 -1.15 -7.07 0.32
C ILE A 47 -0.45 -7.23 -1.04
N PHE A 48 -0.95 -6.56 -2.08
CA PHE A 48 -0.30 -6.58 -3.40
C PHE A 48 1.11 -6.00 -3.36
N TRP A 49 1.34 -4.92 -2.62
CA TRP A 49 2.67 -4.34 -2.46
C TRP A 49 3.62 -5.18 -1.60
N LEU A 50 3.11 -5.80 -0.53
CA LEU A 50 3.90 -6.70 0.31
C LEU A 50 4.40 -7.89 -0.51
N SER A 51 3.51 -8.54 -1.26
CA SER A 51 3.87 -9.66 -2.13
C SER A 51 4.82 -9.25 -3.27
N ALA A 52 4.68 -8.03 -3.81
CA ALA A 52 5.56 -7.51 -4.85
C ALA A 52 6.98 -7.33 -4.32
N ALA A 53 7.15 -6.63 -3.20
CA ALA A 53 8.43 -6.40 -2.55
C ALA A 53 9.09 -7.71 -2.09
N ALA A 54 8.31 -8.64 -1.54
CA ALA A 54 8.81 -9.97 -1.13
C ALA A 54 9.28 -10.80 -2.32
N SER A 55 8.52 -10.83 -3.42
CA SER A 55 8.88 -11.58 -4.62
C SER A 55 10.15 -11.05 -5.29
N TRP A 56 10.39 -9.74 -5.22
CA TRP A 56 11.61 -9.10 -5.72
C TRP A 56 12.80 -9.40 -4.81
N THR A 57 12.62 -9.28 -3.50
CA THR A 57 13.66 -9.58 -2.50
C THR A 57 14.12 -11.04 -2.60
N HIS A 58 13.20 -11.98 -2.81
CA HIS A 58 13.54 -13.39 -3.04
C HIS A 58 14.31 -13.58 -4.35
N ALA A 59 13.93 -12.88 -5.43
CA ALA A 59 14.62 -12.99 -6.71
C ALA A 59 16.09 -12.50 -6.65
N LEU A 60 16.40 -11.58 -5.74
CA LEU A 60 17.75 -11.06 -5.52
C LEU A 60 18.54 -11.84 -4.45
N GLY A 61 17.91 -12.82 -3.77
CA GLY A 61 18.56 -13.57 -2.70
C GLY A 61 18.73 -12.77 -1.39
N GLY A 62 17.96 -11.70 -1.20
CA GLY A 62 18.03 -10.85 0.00
C GLY A 62 18.88 -9.60 -0.21
N THR A 63 20.16 -9.66 0.15
CA THR A 63 21.11 -8.52 0.06
C THR A 63 21.97 -8.65 -1.19
N LEU A 64 21.72 -7.79 -2.18
CA LEU A 64 22.52 -7.75 -3.40
C LEU A 64 23.69 -6.79 -3.21
N HIS A 65 24.89 -7.34 -3.05
CA HIS A 65 26.13 -6.56 -3.01
C HIS A 65 26.64 -6.34 -4.45
N CYS A 66 26.31 -5.17 -5.00
CA CYS A 66 26.84 -4.69 -6.28
C CYS A 66 28.24 -4.10 -6.05
N GLY A 67 29.23 -4.97 -5.89
CA GLY A 67 30.62 -4.56 -5.70
C GLY A 67 31.50 -5.72 -5.26
N ASP A 68 32.70 -5.74 -5.83
CA ASP A 68 33.93 -6.33 -5.30
C ASP A 68 33.72 -7.35 -4.18
N ILE A 69 33.27 -8.55 -4.55
CA ILE A 69 33.18 -9.65 -3.60
C ILE A 69 34.59 -10.07 -3.21
N PHE A 70 34.87 -9.93 -1.92
CA PHE A 70 36.12 -10.34 -1.31
C PHE A 70 36.07 -11.84 -1.02
N LEU A 71 36.39 -12.65 -2.01
CA LEU A 71 36.55 -14.10 -1.84
C LEU A 71 38.04 -14.41 -1.74
N MET A 72 38.45 -15.06 -0.65
CA MET A 72 39.82 -15.58 -0.47
C MET A 72 40.94 -14.54 -0.74
N GLY A 73 40.80 -13.31 -0.24
CA GLY A 73 41.84 -12.28 -0.38
C GLY A 73 41.95 -11.64 -1.77
N GLN A 74 41.02 -11.92 -2.69
CA GLN A 74 41.00 -11.37 -4.04
C GLN A 74 39.68 -10.64 -4.30
N THR A 75 39.78 -9.41 -4.80
CA THR A 75 38.64 -8.57 -5.15
C THR A 75 38.14 -8.95 -6.54
N ILE A 76 37.00 -9.63 -6.62
CA ILE A 76 36.44 -10.07 -7.90
C ILE A 76 35.36 -9.07 -8.32
N ASN A 77 35.67 -8.24 -9.31
CA ASN A 77 34.70 -7.30 -9.88
C ASN A 77 33.75 -8.04 -10.83
N ILE A 78 32.66 -8.57 -10.28
CA ILE A 78 31.57 -9.08 -11.12
C ILE A 78 30.77 -7.87 -11.59
N SER A 79 31.10 -7.35 -12.77
CA SER A 79 30.30 -6.31 -13.42
C SER A 79 28.98 -6.92 -13.89
N ILE A 80 28.01 -7.01 -12.98
CA ILE A 80 26.64 -7.41 -13.31
C ILE A 80 25.99 -6.19 -13.98
N PRO A 81 25.64 -6.26 -15.28
CA PRO A 81 25.01 -5.13 -15.95
C PRO A 81 23.70 -4.78 -15.22
N TYR A 82 23.49 -3.49 -14.95
CA TYR A 82 22.30 -2.93 -14.28
C TYR A 82 22.13 -3.24 -12.79
N CYS A 83 23.18 -3.69 -12.07
CA CYS A 83 23.10 -4.05 -10.64
C CYS A 83 22.51 -2.93 -9.76
N GLU A 84 22.98 -1.68 -9.94
CA GLU A 84 22.44 -0.49 -9.25
C GLU A 84 20.94 -0.28 -9.52
N ALA A 85 20.48 -0.58 -10.74
CA ALA A 85 19.07 -0.46 -11.10
C ALA A 85 18.21 -1.52 -10.37
N LEU A 86 18.75 -2.71 -10.10
CA LEU A 86 18.02 -3.76 -9.37
C LEU A 86 17.88 -3.42 -7.87
N VAL A 87 18.94 -2.87 -7.27
CA VAL A 87 18.95 -2.42 -5.86
C VAL A 87 17.99 -1.25 -5.67
N THR A 88 18.01 -0.28 -6.58
CA THR A 88 17.09 0.87 -6.52
C THR A 88 15.63 0.43 -6.62
N VAL A 89 15.28 -0.49 -7.53
CA VAL A 89 13.91 -1.03 -7.62
C VAL A 89 13.47 -1.74 -6.34
N GLN A 90 14.38 -2.45 -5.67
CA GLN A 90 14.10 -3.08 -4.38
C GLN A 90 13.78 -2.02 -3.32
N ALA A 91 14.62 -1.00 -3.20
CA ALA A 91 14.43 0.09 -2.25
C ALA A 91 13.11 0.84 -2.48
N PHE A 92 12.79 1.21 -3.73
CA PHE A 92 11.51 1.88 -4.05
C PHE A 92 10.28 1.03 -3.72
N SER A 93 10.37 -0.29 -3.94
CA SER A 93 9.26 -1.18 -3.62
C SER A 93 8.95 -1.22 -2.11
N TRP A 94 9.99 -1.26 -1.29
CA TRP A 94 9.85 -1.21 0.17
C TRP A 94 9.39 0.17 0.67
N MET A 95 9.88 1.26 0.08
CA MET A 95 9.42 2.61 0.43
C MET A 95 7.91 2.79 0.17
N ILE A 96 7.42 2.33 -0.98
CA ILE A 96 6.00 2.39 -1.32
C ILE A 96 5.16 1.57 -0.32
N TRP A 97 5.64 0.37 0.06
CA TRP A 97 4.97 -0.45 1.06
C TRP A 97 4.89 0.23 2.44
N ILE A 98 5.96 0.92 2.88
CA ILE A 98 5.95 1.71 4.12
C ILE A 98 4.93 2.84 4.04
N THR A 99 4.90 3.60 2.94
CA THR A 99 3.93 4.67 2.73
C THR A 99 2.49 4.15 2.75
N LEU A 100 2.23 3.01 2.10
CA LEU A 100 0.92 2.35 2.12
C LEU A 100 0.53 1.87 3.51
N THR A 101 1.48 1.40 4.32
CA THR A 101 1.24 1.01 5.71
C THR A 101 0.81 2.21 6.55
N GLY A 102 1.47 3.36 6.39
CA GLY A 102 1.08 4.60 7.04
C GLY A 102 -0.32 5.06 6.62
N ALA A 103 -0.62 5.01 5.33
CA ALA A 103 -1.95 5.35 4.82
C ALA A 103 -3.04 4.40 5.34
N LEU A 104 -2.79 3.09 5.36
CA LEU A 104 -3.72 2.08 5.89
C LEU A 104 -3.98 2.31 7.39
N ALA A 105 -2.93 2.59 8.17
CA ALA A 105 -3.05 2.90 9.59
C ALA A 105 -3.90 4.15 9.83
N CYS A 106 -3.72 5.21 9.03
CA CYS A 106 -4.57 6.41 9.10
C CYS A 106 -6.04 6.09 8.78
N VAL A 107 -6.31 5.33 7.72
CA VAL A 107 -7.70 4.97 7.34
C VAL A 107 -8.34 4.09 8.42
N ALA A 108 -7.61 3.12 8.96
CA ALA A 108 -8.07 2.26 10.05
C ALA A 108 -8.39 3.07 11.32
N ALA A 109 -7.53 4.03 11.69
CA ALA A 109 -7.75 4.90 12.85
C ALA A 109 -8.96 5.83 12.68
N ARG A 110 -9.29 6.26 11.46
CA ARG A 110 -10.51 7.03 11.19
C ARG A 110 -11.75 6.16 11.24
N PHE A 111 -11.66 4.93 10.73
CA PHE A 111 -12.75 3.97 10.79
C PHE A 111 -13.11 3.60 12.23
N SER A 112 -12.11 3.36 13.09
CA SER A 112 -12.36 3.06 14.51
C SER A 112 -13.00 4.24 15.25
N GLN A 113 -12.56 5.47 14.98
CA GLN A 113 -13.18 6.67 15.55
C GLN A 113 -14.65 6.83 15.12
N ALA A 114 -14.97 6.58 13.85
CA ALA A 114 -16.35 6.60 13.38
C ALA A 114 -17.21 5.53 14.07
N ALA A 115 -16.70 4.30 14.19
CA ALA A 115 -17.40 3.22 14.89
C ALA A 115 -17.62 3.51 16.40
N GLN A 116 -16.70 4.25 17.03
CA GLN A 116 -16.85 4.68 18.42
C GLN A 116 -17.91 5.78 18.59
N GLN A 117 -18.09 6.66 17.60
CA GLN A 117 -19.17 7.66 17.62
C GLN A 117 -20.57 7.02 17.56
N ASP A 118 -20.70 5.86 16.92
CA ASP A 118 -21.97 5.11 16.87
C ASP A 118 -22.26 4.32 18.17
N THR A 119 -21.25 4.04 19.00
CA THR A 119 -21.38 3.20 20.21
C THR A 119 -21.39 4.01 21.52
N GLY A 120 -20.90 5.25 21.49
CA GLY A 120 -20.78 6.12 22.66
C GLY A 120 -21.92 7.12 22.79
N SER A 121 -22.84 6.87 23.73
CA SER A 121 -23.72 7.82 24.42
C SER A 121 -23.38 9.31 24.19
N GLY A 122 -23.98 9.91 23.17
CA GLY A 122 -23.97 11.36 22.93
C GLY A 122 -25.41 11.83 22.74
N PRO A 123 -25.93 12.77 23.55
CA PRO A 123 -27.25 13.32 23.32
C PRO A 123 -27.28 14.14 22.03
N MET A 124 -28.28 13.86 21.20
CA MET A 124 -28.74 14.56 19.99
C MET A 124 -28.22 14.09 18.62
N ARG A 125 -29.09 13.36 17.90
CA ARG A 125 -29.66 13.89 16.65
C ARG A 125 -31.03 13.25 16.33
N GLU A 126 -32.06 13.90 16.85
CA GLU A 126 -33.42 13.80 16.34
C GLU A 126 -33.52 14.72 15.11
N SER A 127 -33.53 14.18 13.90
CA SER A 127 -33.97 14.88 12.67
C SER A 127 -34.31 13.91 11.53
N GLN A 128 -35.00 12.81 11.85
CA GLN A 128 -35.61 11.92 10.86
C GLN A 128 -37.15 11.95 10.92
N ALA A 129 -37.76 12.88 11.66
CA ALA A 129 -39.21 12.97 11.82
C ALA A 129 -39.92 14.00 10.92
N SER A 130 -39.29 14.50 9.83
CA SER A 130 -39.96 15.46 8.94
C SER A 130 -39.54 15.32 7.47
N GLN A 131 -39.72 14.12 6.91
CA GLN A 131 -39.93 13.92 5.47
C GLN A 131 -41.12 12.99 5.33
N ILE A 132 -42.30 13.54 5.65
CA ILE A 132 -43.58 13.13 5.04
C ILE A 132 -43.66 13.89 3.72
#